data_AF-A0A930TQL6-F1
#
_entry.id   AF-A0A930TQL6-F1
#
_cell.length_a   1.000
_cell.length_b   1.000
_cell.length_c   1.000
_cell.angle_alpha   90.00
_cell.angle_beta   90.00
_cell.angle_gamma   90.00
#
_symmetry.space_group_name_H-M   'P 1'
#
loop_
_entity.id
_entity.type
_entity.pdbx_description
1 polymer ?
#
loop_
_entity_poly.entity_id
_entity_poly.type
_entity_poly.pdbx_seq_one_letter_code
_entity_poly.pdbx_strand_id
1 'polypeptide(L)' 'MTLKDLLIQELNDASEPLLVEVLDFLRFLKAKQVEDAADLTEARDALASVASEGTVSWEELKAETGL' A
#
# COMPACT_ATOMS: atom_id res chain seq x y z
N MET A 1 -24.89 6.81 -16.22
CA MET A 1 -23.91 5.71 -16.39
C MET A 1 -22.83 5.88 -15.34
N THR A 2 -22.50 4.84 -14.59
CA THR A 2 -21.44 4.88 -13.57
C THR A 2 -20.08 4.52 -14.18
N LEU A 3 -18.99 4.80 -13.46
CA LEU A 3 -17.65 4.36 -13.86
C LEU A 3 -17.58 2.83 -14.04
N LYS A 4 -18.30 2.09 -13.19
CA LYS A 4 -18.39 0.63 -13.28
C LYS A 4 -19.08 0.18 -14.56
N ASP A 5 -20.14 0.88 -14.96
CA ASP A 5 -20.86 0.57 -16.19
C ASP A 5 -20.00 0.82 -17.43
N LEU A 6 -19.25 1.94 -17.45
CA LEU A 6 -18.27 2.25 -18.49
C LEU A 6 -17.19 1.16 -18.62
N LEU A 7 -16.67 0.69 -17.48
CA LEU A 7 -15.64 -0.34 -17.46
C LEU A 7 -16.19 -1.67 -18.02
N ILE A 8 -17.39 -2.07 -17.62
CA ILE A 8 -18.02 -3.30 -18.11
C ILE A 8 -18.23 -3.23 -19.62
N GLN A 9 -18.65 -2.07 -20.14
CA GLN A 9 -18.83 -1.88 -21.57
C GLN A 9 -17.51 -2.08 -22.34
N GLU A 10 -16.43 -1.42 -21.90
CA GLU A 10 -15.11 -1.55 -22.53
C GLU A 10 -14.59 -2.99 -22.49
N LEU A 11 -14.80 -3.70 -21.38
CA LEU A 11 -14.36 -5.09 -21.22
C LEU A 11 -15.15 -6.06 -22.13
N ASN A 12 -16.41 -5.78 -22.44
CA ASN A 12 -17.19 -6.65 -23.32
C ASN A 12 -16.70 -6.59 -24.78
N ASP A 13 -16.16 -5.45 -25.21
CA ASP A 13 -15.67 -5.22 -26.57
C ASP A 13 -14.16 -5.54 -26.73
N ALA A 14 -13.47 -5.81 -25.61
CA ALA A 14 -12.04 -6.09 -25.59
C ALA A 14 -11.71 -7.51 -26.07
N SER A 15 -10.50 -7.67 -26.64
CA SER A 15 -9.99 -8.98 -27.03
C SER A 15 -9.49 -9.78 -25.81
N GLU A 16 -9.57 -11.10 -25.88
CA GLU A 16 -9.12 -11.99 -24.79
C GLU A 16 -7.68 -11.71 -24.32
N PRO A 17 -6.68 -11.47 -25.20
CA PRO A 17 -5.32 -11.12 -24.75
C PRO A 17 -5.27 -9.84 -23.90
N LEU A 18 -6.04 -8.82 -24.28
CA LEU A 18 -6.13 -7.57 -23.53
C LEU A 18 -6.84 -7.79 -22.18
N LEU A 19 -7.88 -8.62 -22.16
CA LEU A 19 -8.58 -8.98 -20.92
C LEU A 19 -7.67 -9.68 -19.90
N VAL A 20 -6.75 -10.53 -20.36
CA VAL A 20 -5.73 -11.15 -19.50
C VAL A 20 -4.86 -10.10 -18.84
N GLU A 21 -4.31 -9.16 -19.62
CA GLU A 21 -3.46 -8.08 -19.09
C GLU A 21 -4.20 -7.18 -18.10
N VAL A 22 -5.45 -6.80 -18.43
CA VAL A 22 -6.28 -5.98 -17.55
C VAL A 22 -6.60 -6.71 -16.25
N LEU A 23 -6.90 -8.01 -16.30
CA LEU A 23 -7.17 -8.80 -15.12
C LEU A 23 -5.94 -8.89 -14.20
N ASP A 24 -4.75 -9.10 -14.78
CA ASP A 24 -3.51 -9.14 -14.01
C ASP A 24 -3.19 -7.79 -13.38
N PHE A 25 -3.40 -6.69 -14.11
CA PHE A 25 -3.23 -5.35 -13.56
C PHE A 25 -4.21 -5.06 -12.43
N LEU A 26 -5.49 -5.44 -12.57
CA LEU A 26 -6.49 -5.30 -11.50
C LEU A 26 -6.12 -6.12 -10.26
N ARG A 27 -5.58 -7.32 -10.42
CA ARG A 27 -5.10 -8.16 -9.31
C ARG A 27 -3.92 -7.50 -8.61
N PHE A 28 -2.96 -6.99 -9.37
CA PHE A 28 -1.83 -6.23 -8.84
C PHE A 28 -2.30 -5.04 -8.00
N LEU A 29 -3.22 -4.21 -8.53
CA LEU A 29 -3.73 -3.04 -7.80
C LEU A 29 -4.43 -3.43 -6.50
N LYS A 30 -5.17 -4.55 -6.48
CA LYS A 30 -5.80 -5.04 -5.25
C LYS A 30 -4.78 -5.48 -4.21
N ALA A 31 -3.74 -6.22 -4.64
CA ALA A 31 -2.67 -6.63 -3.74
C ALA A 31 -1.94 -5.42 -3.16
N LYS A 32 -1.60 -4.44 -4.02
CA LYS A 32 -0.98 -3.19 -3.60
C LYS A 32 -1.83 -2.42 -2.60
N GLN A 33 -3.15 -2.31 -2.80
CA GLN A 33 -4.02 -1.62 -1.84
C GLN A 33 -4.03 -2.27 -0.45
N VAL A 34 -3.90 -3.60 -0.38
CA VAL A 34 -3.80 -4.32 0.89
C VAL A 34 -2.45 -4.03 1.56
N GLU A 35 -1.36 -4.05 0.80
CA GLU A 35 -0.02 -3.70 1.27
C GLU A 35 0.04 -2.24 1.75
N ASP A 36 -0.38 -1.29 0.93
CA ASP A 36 -0.43 0.14 1.29
C ASP A 36 -1.25 0.37 2.58
N ALA A 37 -2.34 -0.38 2.77
CA ALA A 37 -3.15 -0.28 3.99
C ALA A 37 -2.44 -0.87 5.22
N ALA A 38 -1.68 -1.95 5.05
CA ALA A 38 -0.85 -2.54 6.10
C ALA A 38 0.28 -1.58 6.48
N ASP A 39 1.01 -1.03 5.51
CA ASP A 39 2.09 -0.07 5.71
C ASP A 39 1.61 1.17 6.46
N LEU A 40 0.44 1.71 6.08
CA LEU A 40 -0.17 2.84 6.78
C LEU A 40 -0.57 2.50 8.22
N THR A 41 -0.96 1.26 8.49
CA THR A 41 -1.30 0.80 9.83
C THR A 41 -0.03 0.67 10.67
N GLU A 42 1.01 0.03 10.14
CA GLU A 42 2.32 -0.09 10.81
C GLU A 42 2.92 1.29 11.13
N ALA A 43 2.86 2.23 10.18
CA ALA A 43 3.35 3.59 10.39
C ALA A 43 2.58 4.31 11.51
N ARG A 44 1.27 4.07 11.65
CA ARG A 44 0.46 4.64 12.75
C ARG A 44 0.79 3.99 14.07
N ASP A 45 1.00 2.69 14.10
CA ASP A 45 1.38 1.96 15.31
C ASP A 45 2.77 2.39 15.80
N ALA A 46 3.74 2.56 14.89
CA ALA A 46 5.05 3.12 15.22
C ALA A 46 4.97 4.56 15.74
N LEU A 47 4.08 5.39 15.19
CA LEU A 47 3.84 6.74 15.72
C LEU A 47 3.22 6.70 17.12
N ALA A 48 2.31 5.76 17.37
CA ALA A 48 1.69 5.56 18.68
C ALA A 48 2.69 5.04 19.72
N SER A 49 3.58 4.13 19.33
CA SER A 49 4.63 3.62 20.23
C SER A 49 5.56 4.74 20.65
N VAL A 50 5.99 5.61 19.73
CA VAL A 50 6.76 6.83 20.03
C VAL A 50 6.06 7.71 21.08
N ALA A 51 4.73 7.86 21.00
CA ALA A 51 3.98 8.64 21.98
C ALA A 51 3.94 7.98 23.37
N SER A 52 4.03 6.65 23.46
CA SER A 52 3.96 5.90 24.72
C SER A 52 5.33 5.57 25.34
N GLU A 53 6.32 5.26 24.51
CA GLU A 53 7.65 4.79 24.91
C GLU A 53 8.70 5.91 24.83
N GLY A 54 8.41 6.98 24.08
CA GLY A 54 9.33 8.09 23.85
C GLY A 54 10.38 7.78 22.79
N THR A 55 11.34 8.68 22.65
CA THR A 55 12.47 8.55 21.70
C THR A 55 13.75 9.03 22.37
N VAL A 56 14.90 8.49 21.95
CA VAL A 56 16.23 9.00 22.31
C VAL A 56 16.84 9.80 21.17
N SER A 57 17.77 10.69 21.48
CA SER A 57 18.51 11.42 20.44
C SER A 57 19.52 10.51 19.73
N TRP A 58 19.90 10.88 18.50
CA TRP A 58 20.90 10.13 17.73
C TRP A 58 22.27 10.12 18.42
N GLU A 59 22.60 11.20 19.11
CA GLU A 59 23.82 11.40 19.87
C GLU A 59 23.89 10.48 21.09
N GLU A 60 22.78 10.34 21.82
CA GLU A 60 22.65 9.38 22.91
C GLU A 60 22.79 7.94 22.38
N LEU A 61 22.10 7.61 21.28
CA LEU A 61 22.15 6.27 20.70
C LEU A 61 23.57 5.89 20.26
N LYS A 62 24.31 6.78 19.58
CA LYS A 62 25.71 6.56 19.19
C LYS A 62 26.60 6.28 20.39
N ALA A 63 26.43 7.06 21.46
CA ALA A 63 27.19 6.90 22.69
C ALA A 63 26.92 5.54 23.36
N GLU A 64 25.68 5.05 23.33
CA GLU A 64 25.29 3.74 23.89
C GLU A 64 25.78 2.55 23.05
N THR A 65 25.74 2.65 21.72
CA THR A 65 26.10 1.55 20.82
C THR A 65 27.57 1.54 20.40
N GLY A 66 28.35 2.58 20.74
CA GLY A 66 29.75 2.73 20.33
C GLY A 66 29.93 3.05 18.85
N LEU A 67 28.94 3.71 18.24
CA LEU A 67 28.96 4.18 16.84
C LEU A 67 29.57 5.58 16.71
#